data_AF-A0A350I2N9-F1
#
_entry.id   AF-A0A350I2N9-F1
#
_cell.length_a   1.000
_cell.length_b   1.000
_cell.length_c   1.000
_cell.angle_alpha   90.00
_cell.angle_beta   90.00
_cell.angle_gamma   90.00
#
_symmetry.space_group_name_H-M   'P 1'
#
loop_
_entity.id
_entity.type
_entity.pdbx_description
1 polymer ?
#
loop_
_entity_poly.entity_id
_entity_poly.type
_entity_poly.pdbx_seq_one_letter_code
_entity_poly.pdbx_strand_id
1 'polypeptide(L)'
;MSFQFTHPWFLVCALVALPWIAYWAHHSDVQIGPWRRGSALFLRFLITTCIILAMAGLQWLRPLEGMNLIYLLDRSESIPPTQKEEALQYVQKTLNLKESVDQAGVVVFGSEAALELPVLERNELPAVQSVIDSSRTDIGSAIRLATAAFP
;
A
#
# COMPACT_ATOMS: atom_id res chain seq x y z
N MET A 1 -6.88 10.51 4.46
CA MET A 1 -6.07 10.51 5.70
C MET A 1 -6.98 10.11 6.86
N SER A 2 -7.05 8.82 7.18
CA SER A 2 -7.86 8.32 8.30
C SER A 2 -6.95 8.06 9.50
N PHE A 3 -7.27 8.68 10.64
CA PHE A 3 -6.66 8.31 11.91
C PHE A 3 -7.47 7.17 12.52
N GLN A 4 -6.80 6.11 12.94
CA GLN A 4 -7.43 5.00 13.65
C GLN A 4 -6.82 4.88 15.04
N PHE A 5 -7.66 4.54 16.02
CA PHE A 5 -7.23 4.21 17.37
C PHE A 5 -7.54 2.73 17.62
N THR A 6 -6.53 1.96 18.00
CA THR A 6 -6.74 0.54 18.36
C THR A 6 -7.52 0.40 19.67
N HIS A 7 -7.27 1.32 20.61
CA HIS A 7 -7.86 1.28 21.95
C HIS A 7 -8.36 2.67 22.35
N PRO A 8 -9.49 3.14 21.80
CA PRO A 8 -9.95 4.53 21.96
C PRO A 8 -10.30 4.89 23.42
N TRP A 9 -10.55 3.91 24.27
CA TRP A 9 -10.90 4.12 25.67
C TRP A 9 -9.79 4.78 26.49
N PHE A 10 -8.52 4.64 26.10
CA PHE A 10 -7.40 5.34 26.74
C PHE A 10 -7.46 6.86 26.57
N LEU A 11 -8.22 7.38 25.60
CA LEU A 11 -8.44 8.82 25.45
C LEU A 11 -9.20 9.41 26.65
N VAL A 12 -10.00 8.60 27.36
CA VAL A 12 -10.65 9.02 28.61
C VAL A 12 -9.61 9.35 29.69
N CYS A 13 -8.47 8.67 29.70
CA CYS A 13 -7.36 8.99 30.60
C CYS A 13 -6.82 10.40 30.34
N ALA A 14 -6.87 10.92 29.10
CA ALA A 14 -6.50 12.31 28.81
C ALA A 14 -7.43 13.32 29.49
N LEU A 15 -8.74 13.03 29.51
CA LEU A 15 -9.72 13.91 30.16
C LEU A 15 -9.50 14.02 31.67
N VAL A 16 -8.89 13.02 32.30
CA VAL A 16 -8.57 13.05 33.74
C VAL A 16 -7.15 13.56 33.99
N ALA A 17 -6.15 13.08 33.24
CA ALA A 17 -4.75 13.38 33.47
C ALA A 17 -4.39 14.84 33.14
N LEU A 18 -4.93 15.42 32.07
CA LEU A 18 -4.57 16.78 31.64
C LEU A 18 -5.09 17.85 32.64
N PRO A 19 -6.37 17.82 33.09
CA PRO A 19 -6.84 18.75 34.12
C PRO A 19 -6.15 18.53 35.46
N TRP A 20 -5.80 17.29 35.80
CA TRP A 20 -5.06 16.99 37.02
C TRP A 20 -3.67 17.64 37.01
N ILE A 21 -2.94 17.55 35.88
CA ILE A 21 -1.64 18.22 35.70
C ILE A 21 -1.79 19.74 35.78
N ALA A 22 -2.83 20.32 35.16
CA ALA A 22 -3.12 21.75 35.26
C ALA A 22 -3.37 22.18 36.71
N TYR A 23 -4.24 21.46 37.43
CA TYR A 23 -4.59 21.73 38.82
C TYR A 23 -3.36 21.70 39.74
N TRP A 24 -2.54 20.65 39.63
CA TRP A 24 -1.29 20.55 40.38
C TRP A 24 -0.30 21.65 40.01
N ALA A 25 -0.19 22.00 38.73
CA ALA A 25 0.70 23.08 38.31
C ALA A 25 0.23 24.46 38.81
N HIS A 26 -1.07 24.68 39.00
CA HIS A 26 -1.63 25.90 39.58
C HIS A 26 -1.45 25.97 41.11
N HIS A 27 -1.57 24.84 41.82
CA HIS A 27 -1.41 24.77 43.28
C HIS A 27 0.03 24.54 43.77
N SER A 28 0.97 24.28 42.87
CA SER A 28 2.39 24.13 43.24
C SER A 28 3.05 25.49 43.45
N ASP A 29 3.39 25.83 44.70
CA ASP A 29 4.17 27.03 45.10
C ASP A 29 5.68 26.87 44.82
N VAL A 30 5.99 26.50 43.58
CA VAL A 30 7.37 26.34 43.15
C VAL A 30 7.92 27.72 42.75
N GLN A 31 8.87 28.24 43.54
CA GLN A 31 9.56 29.53 43.32
C GLN A 31 10.52 29.44 42.11
N ILE A 32 9.95 29.35 40.91
CA ILE A 32 10.68 29.32 39.64
C ILE A 32 10.15 30.45 38.76
N GLY A 33 11.05 31.08 37.99
CA GLY A 33 10.69 32.15 37.06
C GLY A 33 9.57 31.74 36.08
N PRO A 34 8.68 32.68 35.70
CA PRO A 34 7.43 32.38 34.99
C PRO A 34 7.65 31.66 33.64
N TRP A 35 8.73 31.97 32.93
CA TRP A 35 9.09 31.29 31.67
C TRP A 35 9.40 29.79 31.87
N ARG A 36 10.21 29.45 32.88
CA ARG A 36 10.57 28.05 33.18
C ARG A 36 9.35 27.26 33.67
N ARG A 37 8.43 27.90 34.41
CA ARG A 37 7.15 27.28 34.81
C ARG A 37 6.29 26.96 33.59
N GLY A 38 6.17 27.90 32.65
CA GLY A 38 5.45 27.70 31.39
C GLY A 38 6.02 26.56 30.55
N SER A 39 7.35 26.54 30.35
CA SER A 39 8.02 25.48 29.57
C SER A 39 7.89 24.10 30.23
N ALA A 40 8.04 24.01 31.55
CA ALA A 40 7.90 22.75 32.27
C ALA A 40 6.47 22.20 32.20
N LEU A 41 5.47 23.08 32.29
CA LEU A 41 4.07 22.70 32.15
C LEU A 41 3.75 22.22 30.73
N PHE A 42 4.19 22.97 29.72
CA PHE A 42 4.03 22.57 28.32
C PHE A 42 4.67 21.20 28.03
N LEU A 43 5.89 20.98 28.51
CA LEU A 43 6.58 19.71 28.33
C LEU A 43 5.85 18.55 29.02
N ARG A 44 5.31 18.76 30.23
CA ARG A 44 4.49 17.75 30.93
C ARG A 44 3.22 17.41 30.15
N PHE A 45 2.53 18.41 29.61
CA PHE A 45 1.37 18.20 28.76
C PHE A 45 1.74 17.40 27.50
N LEU A 46 2.82 17.80 26.83
CA LEU A 46 3.31 17.13 25.62
C LEU A 46 3.64 15.66 25.88
N ILE A 47 4.46 15.38 26.89
CA ILE A 47 4.86 14.01 27.25
C ILE A 47 3.64 13.17 27.62
N THR A 48 2.76 13.69 28.47
CA THR A 48 1.55 12.96 28.90
C THR A 48 0.64 12.65 27.71
N THR A 49 0.45 13.61 26.81
CA THR A 49 -0.36 13.44 25.60
C THR A 49 0.26 12.39 24.67
N CYS A 50 1.58 12.43 24.47
CA CYS A 50 2.29 11.43 23.68
C CYS A 50 2.14 10.02 24.26
N ILE A 51 2.24 9.86 25.59
CA ILE A 51 2.05 8.57 26.26
C ILE A 51 0.62 8.07 26.05
N ILE A 52 -0.38 8.93 26.21
CA ILE A 52 -1.79 8.53 26.04
C ILE A 52 -2.07 8.16 24.58
N LEU A 53 -1.55 8.92 23.60
CA LEU A 53 -1.70 8.59 22.18
C LEU A 53 -1.00 7.27 21.82
N ALA A 54 0.15 6.98 22.43
CA ALA A 54 0.84 5.70 22.27
C ALA A 54 0.01 4.54 22.83
N MET A 55 -0.61 4.71 24.01
CA MET A 55 -1.50 3.71 24.62
C MET A 55 -2.79 3.52 23.83
N ALA A 56 -3.37 4.62 23.31
CA ALA A 56 -4.56 4.58 22.46
C ALA A 56 -4.30 3.90 21.10
N GLY A 57 -3.03 3.69 20.75
CA GLY A 57 -2.64 3.10 19.47
C GLY A 57 -3.02 4.03 18.32
N LEU A 58 -2.64 5.31 18.38
CA LEU A 58 -2.83 6.24 17.27
C LEU A 58 -2.07 5.71 16.05
N GLN A 59 -2.81 5.32 15.03
CA GLN A 59 -2.28 4.86 13.75
C GLN A 59 -2.61 5.90 12.69
N TRP A 60 -1.57 6.31 11.98
CA TRP A 60 -1.73 7.05 10.74
C TRP A 60 -1.89 6.04 9.61
N LEU A 61 -3.13 5.82 9.17
CA LEU A 61 -3.40 5.00 7.99
C LEU A 61 -3.03 5.82 6.75
N ARG A 62 -1.95 5.40 6.09
CA ARG A 62 -1.71 5.79 4.71
C ARG A 62 -2.49 4.82 3.83
N PRO A 63 -3.35 5.29 2.93
CA PRO A 63 -3.90 4.40 1.91
C PRO A 63 -2.72 3.80 1.14
N LEU A 64 -2.75 2.48 0.89
CA LEU A 64 -1.91 1.93 -0.18
C LEU A 64 -2.46 2.52 -1.47
N GLU A 65 -1.70 3.43 -2.06
CA GLU A 65 -1.97 4.00 -3.37
C GLU A 65 -1.31 3.07 -4.40
N GLY A 66 -2.11 2.55 -5.34
CA GLY A 66 -1.64 1.67 -6.41
C GLY A 66 -2.06 0.20 -6.26
N MET A 67 -2.41 -0.40 -7.39
CA MET A 67 -2.68 -1.82 -7.57
C MET A 67 -1.63 -2.46 -8.47
N ASN A 68 -1.11 -3.62 -8.06
CA ASN A 68 -0.24 -4.45 -8.89
C ASN A 68 -1.09 -5.46 -9.66
N LEU A 69 -1.04 -5.41 -10.99
CA LEU A 69 -1.86 -6.26 -11.86
C LEU A 69 -0.99 -7.00 -12.87
N ILE A 70 -1.08 -8.33 -12.89
CA ILE A 70 -0.34 -9.17 -13.84
C ILE A 70 -1.32 -9.82 -14.79
N TYR A 71 -1.20 -9.52 -16.08
CA TYR A 71 -1.97 -10.17 -17.14
C TYR A 71 -1.32 -11.50 -17.53
N LEU A 72 -2.14 -12.53 -17.71
CA LEU A 72 -1.74 -13.86 -18.16
C LEU A 72 -2.39 -14.11 -19.53
N LEU A 73 -1.60 -14.16 -20.61
CA LEU A 73 -2.10 -14.38 -21.95
C LEU A 73 -1.78 -15.79 -22.45
N ASP A 74 -2.82 -16.52 -22.85
CA ASP A 74 -2.71 -17.83 -23.46
C ASP A 74 -2.33 -17.70 -24.96
N ARG A 75 -1.21 -18.31 -25.35
CA ARG A 75 -0.73 -18.37 -26.75
C ARG A 75 -0.75 -19.78 -27.33
N SER A 76 -1.38 -20.75 -26.65
CA SER A 76 -1.51 -22.12 -27.14
C SER A 76 -2.14 -22.22 -28.54
N GLU A 77 -1.81 -23.28 -29.27
CA GLU A 77 -2.31 -23.50 -30.65
C GLU A 77 -3.83 -23.67 -30.73
N SER A 78 -4.49 -24.03 -29.63
CA SER A 78 -5.95 -24.11 -29.55
C SER A 78 -6.65 -22.74 -29.65
N ILE A 79 -5.94 -21.63 -29.42
CA ILE A 79 -6.52 -20.29 -29.51
C ILE A 79 -6.31 -19.72 -30.92
N PRO A 80 -7.39 -19.33 -31.63
CA PRO A 80 -7.28 -18.69 -32.93
C PRO A 80 -6.44 -17.40 -32.90
N PRO A 81 -5.73 -17.07 -33.99
CA PRO A 81 -4.90 -15.86 -34.06
C PRO A 81 -5.71 -14.57 -33.86
N THR A 82 -6.97 -14.55 -34.30
CA THR A 82 -7.87 -13.41 -34.09
C THR A 82 -8.13 -13.16 -32.61
N GLN A 83 -8.36 -14.21 -31.81
CA GLN A 83 -8.59 -14.10 -30.37
C GLN A 83 -7.32 -13.71 -29.62
N LYS A 84 -6.14 -14.18 -30.09
CA LYS A 84 -4.84 -13.76 -29.54
C LYS A 84 -4.61 -12.26 -29.71
N GLU A 85 -4.96 -11.73 -30.89
CA GLU A 85 -4.86 -10.29 -31.18
C GLU A 85 -5.86 -9.49 -30.33
N GLU A 86 -7.09 -9.98 -30.20
CA GLU A 86 -8.13 -9.36 -29.37
C GLU A 86 -7.72 -9.29 -27.88
N ALA A 87 -7.09 -10.35 -27.37
CA ALA A 87 -6.56 -10.38 -26.01
C ALA A 87 -5.46 -9.32 -25.81
N LEU A 88 -4.55 -9.16 -26.79
CA LEU A 88 -3.52 -8.13 -26.71
C LEU A 88 -4.10 -6.71 -26.73
N GLN A 89 -5.07 -6.47 -27.62
CA GLN A 89 -5.78 -5.19 -27.68
C GLN A 89 -6.52 -4.88 -26.38
N TYR A 90 -7.11 -5.90 -25.74
CA TYR A 90 -7.77 -5.75 -24.45
C TYR A 90 -6.78 -5.31 -23.36
N VAL A 91 -5.59 -5.93 -23.30
CA VAL A 91 -4.58 -5.56 -22.31
C VAL A 91 -4.06 -4.14 -22.56
N GLN A 92 -3.76 -3.78 -23.82
CA GLN A 92 -3.35 -2.41 -24.17
C GLN A 92 -4.42 -1.37 -23.79
N LYS A 93 -5.69 -1.65 -24.08
CA LYS A 93 -6.81 -0.77 -23.70
C LYS A 93 -6.90 -0.60 -22.19
N THR A 94 -6.74 -1.67 -21.42
CA THR A 94 -6.87 -1.63 -19.96
C THR A 94 -5.68 -0.94 -19.29
N LEU A 95 -4.47 -1.09 -19.85
CA LEU A 95 -3.28 -0.37 -19.36
C LEU A 95 -3.39 1.15 -19.53
N ASN A 96 -4.02 1.60 -20.62
CA ASN A 96 -4.29 3.02 -20.85
C ASN A 96 -5.32 3.62 -19.87
N LEU A 97 -6.11 2.78 -19.20
CA LEU A 97 -7.11 3.21 -18.22
C LEU A 97 -6.58 3.22 -16.78
N LYS A 98 -5.41 2.64 -16.51
CA LYS A 98 -4.88 2.53 -15.14
C LYS A 98 -4.32 3.87 -14.65
N GLU A 99 -4.30 4.07 -13.33
CA GLU A 99 -3.73 5.28 -12.73
C GLU A 99 -2.19 5.22 -12.70
N SER A 100 -1.50 6.36 -12.65
CA SER A 100 -0.03 6.41 -12.68
C SER A 100 0.64 5.65 -11.53
N VAL A 101 -0.06 5.48 -10.40
CA VAL A 101 0.39 4.77 -9.19
C VAL A 101 0.27 3.25 -9.29
N ASP A 102 -0.55 2.74 -10.21
CA ASP A 102 -0.70 1.31 -10.40
C ASP A 102 0.56 0.72 -11.07
N GLN A 103 0.79 -0.58 -10.95
CA GLN A 103 1.85 -1.26 -11.68
C GLN A 103 1.27 -2.43 -12.44
N ALA A 104 1.76 -2.65 -13.66
CA ALA A 104 1.26 -3.74 -14.47
C ALA A 104 2.40 -4.56 -15.08
N GLY A 105 2.19 -5.87 -15.10
CA GLY A 105 3.08 -6.85 -15.73
C GLY A 105 2.31 -7.72 -16.72
N VAL A 106 3.03 -8.31 -17.67
CA VAL A 106 2.43 -9.23 -18.64
C VAL A 106 3.25 -10.50 -18.72
N VAL A 107 2.57 -11.62 -18.47
CA VAL A 107 3.09 -12.99 -18.61
C VAL A 107 2.34 -13.64 -19.76
N VAL A 108 3.09 -14.28 -20.64
CA VAL A 108 2.54 -15.03 -21.76
C VAL A 108 2.90 -16.49 -21.57
N PHE A 109 1.98 -17.40 -21.88
CA PHE A 109 2.20 -18.83 -21.66
C PHE A 109 1.64 -19.70 -22.79
N GLY A 110 2.32 -20.83 -22.99
CA GLY A 110 1.96 -21.93 -23.85
C GLY A 110 2.32 -23.23 -23.14
N SER A 111 3.24 -24.03 -23.68
CA SER A 111 3.83 -25.18 -22.99
C SER A 111 4.74 -24.77 -21.83
N GLU A 112 5.32 -23.57 -21.91
CA GLU A 112 6.08 -22.90 -20.86
C GLU A 112 5.55 -21.47 -20.66
N ALA A 113 5.88 -20.84 -19.54
CA ALA A 113 5.53 -19.46 -19.25
C ALA A 113 6.76 -18.56 -19.34
N ALA A 114 6.61 -17.42 -20.01
CA ALA A 114 7.64 -16.41 -20.13
C ALA A 114 7.10 -15.03 -19.72
N LEU A 115 7.95 -14.25 -19.04
CA LEU A 115 7.64 -12.88 -18.66
C LEU A 115 7.94 -11.97 -19.86
N GLU A 116 6.92 -11.30 -20.41
CA GLU A 116 7.11 -10.31 -21.48
C GLU A 116 7.50 -8.97 -20.90
N LEU A 117 6.80 -8.55 -19.85
CA LEU A 117 7.03 -7.28 -19.18
C LEU A 117 7.06 -7.50 -17.68
N PRO A 118 8.17 -7.13 -17.00
CA PRO A 118 8.20 -7.09 -15.55
C PRO A 118 7.18 -6.05 -15.05
N VAL A 119 6.70 -6.24 -13.83
CA VAL A 119 5.77 -5.32 -13.17
C VAL A 119 6.42 -3.94 -13.07
N LEU A 120 5.97 -3.01 -13.92
CA LEU A 120 6.52 -1.67 -14.04
C LEU A 120 5.38 -0.65 -14.06
N GLU A 121 5.68 0.60 -13.74
CA GLU A 121 4.77 1.74 -13.88
C GLU A 121 4.53 2.15 -15.35
N ARG A 122 4.96 1.31 -16.31
CA ARG A 122 4.98 1.66 -17.73
C ARG A 122 3.58 1.49 -18.34
N ASN A 123 3.11 2.52 -19.04
CA ASN A 123 1.79 2.55 -19.66
C ASN A 123 1.70 1.84 -21.02
N GLU A 124 2.80 1.30 -21.55
CA GLU A 124 2.84 0.76 -22.92
C GLU A 124 3.40 -0.66 -22.95
N LEU A 125 2.65 -1.55 -23.61
CA LEU A 125 3.14 -2.86 -24.02
C LEU A 125 3.87 -2.72 -25.37
N PRO A 126 5.20 -2.92 -25.43
CA PRO A 126 5.83 -3.28 -26.70
C PRO A 126 5.16 -4.54 -27.30
N ALA A 127 5.19 -4.66 -28.62
CA ALA A 127 4.71 -5.86 -29.30
C ALA A 127 5.36 -7.11 -28.69
N VAL A 128 4.58 -8.15 -28.42
CA VAL A 128 5.01 -9.45 -27.86
C VAL A 128 6.20 -9.99 -28.67
N GLN A 129 7.39 -10.03 -28.07
CA GLN A 129 8.61 -10.51 -28.74
C GLN A 129 9.01 -11.92 -28.30
N SER A 130 8.41 -12.43 -27.24
CA SER A 130 8.71 -13.77 -26.73
C SER A 130 8.22 -14.84 -27.70
N VAL A 131 9.14 -15.69 -28.14
CA VAL A 131 8.84 -16.91 -28.86
C VAL A 131 8.69 -18.02 -27.82
N ILE A 132 7.46 -18.42 -27.56
CA ILE A 132 7.11 -19.46 -26.59
C ILE A 132 6.56 -20.64 -27.38
N ASP A 133 6.92 -21.86 -26.98
CA ASP A 133 6.32 -23.06 -27.56
C ASP A 133 4.82 -23.08 -27.23
N SER A 134 3.99 -23.06 -28.26
CA SER A 134 2.53 -23.00 -28.20
C SER A 134 1.84 -24.35 -28.28
N SER A 135 2.60 -25.45 -28.37
CA SER A 135 2.05 -26.79 -28.60
C SER A 135 1.14 -27.30 -27.48
N ARG A 136 1.25 -26.75 -26.28
CA ARG A 136 0.49 -27.13 -25.08
C ARG A 136 0.07 -25.90 -24.28
N THR A 137 -0.65 -26.15 -23.20
CA THR A 137 -1.09 -25.14 -22.23
C THR A 137 -0.69 -25.56 -20.82
N ASP A 138 0.27 -24.88 -20.20
CA ASP A 138 0.65 -25.04 -18.79
C ASP A 138 0.34 -23.76 -18.00
N ILE A 139 -0.92 -23.66 -17.60
CA ILE A 139 -1.43 -22.58 -16.72
C ILE A 139 -0.72 -22.59 -15.36
N GLY A 140 -0.30 -23.77 -14.87
CA GLY A 140 0.36 -23.90 -13.58
C GLY A 140 1.72 -23.21 -13.57
N SER A 141 2.50 -23.35 -14.65
CA SER A 141 3.76 -22.63 -14.84
C SER A 141 3.53 -21.12 -14.89
N ALA A 142 2.46 -20.69 -15.58
CA ALA A 142 2.11 -19.28 -15.74
C ALA A 142 1.74 -18.61 -14.42
N ILE A 143 0.90 -19.26 -13.61
CA ILE A 143 0.53 -18.77 -12.28
C ILE A 143 1.74 -18.74 -11.35
N ARG A 144 2.59 -19.78 -11.37
CA ARG A 144 3.82 -19.81 -10.56
C ARG A 144 4.75 -18.65 -10.90
N LEU A 145 4.96 -18.39 -12.20
CA LEU A 145 5.80 -17.30 -12.67
C LEU A 145 5.21 -15.93 -12.30
N ALA A 146 3.90 -15.74 -12.53
CA ALA A 146 3.22 -14.50 -12.15
C ALA A 146 3.28 -14.26 -10.63
N THR A 147 3.08 -15.31 -9.83
CA THR A 147 3.18 -15.21 -8.37
C THR A 147 4.59 -14.81 -7.92
N ALA A 148 5.61 -15.37 -8.56
CA ALA A 148 7.01 -15.02 -8.30
C ALA A 148 7.38 -13.60 -8.77
N ALA A 149 6.60 -13.00 -9.67
CA ALA A 149 6.82 -11.67 -10.20
C ALA A 149 6.08 -10.55 -9.44
N PHE A 150 5.21 -10.88 -8.48
CA PHE A 150 4.62 -9.88 -7.58
C PHE A 150 5.70 -9.33 -6.62
N PRO A 151 5.77 -7.99 -6.43
CA PRO A 151 6.70 -7.37 -5.49
C PRO A 151 6.27 -7.51 -4.03
#